data_AF-A0A437LXI8-F1
#
_entry.id   AF-A0A437LXI8-F1
#
_cell.length_a   1.000
_cell.length_b   1.000
_cell.length_c   1.000
_cell.angle_alpha   90.00
_cell.angle_beta   90.00
_cell.angle_gamma   90.00
#
_symmetry.space_group_name_H-M   'P 1'
#
loop_
_entity.id
_entity.type
_entity.pdbx_description
1 polymer ?
#
loop_
_entity_poly.entity_id
_entity_poly.type
_entity_poly.pdbx_seq_one_letter_code
_entity_poly.pdbx_strand_id
1 'polypeptide(L)'
;MAPAAVPAETPEPAPVRADGPDEARSAPPVPEGPALALSLLTGAVRGMTGQDLSPRDYGTELPRLIARMREVPLDKALSETVSRIAMRLGPSASQAPTISSLGMSDEDLFAEMINGCFRALLGRDCGAEGIAYWKNERFQDFLVQGPDEFLLKFMPMIIGSNEWYQRHVATAMDAVRAQMLHPHYGGAHSPQVLSLGSTGYTSSMLRRFGMRRWSGPFDWLSATPEMVTDILSEDFAPLLDPDGWETINPADRPNPAWYQSRNRKLEKRHGAPCILHSADMSTEAGQQYMARCVQRFQDAMRGVGNKLLLQVIEEDGEAERHFQEMSVLLNAIGRHFNFVLISVVKEQPEAPFPQIEPVLAAGPHRLLRFQPISRIQAASSADMLDELVLLRATLAAIQMPVT
;
A
#
# COMPACT_ATOMS: atom_id res chain seq x y z
N MET A 1 9.05 22.79 -44.97
CA MET A 1 8.18 21.73 -44.43
C MET A 1 8.35 21.76 -42.92
N ALA A 2 7.32 22.22 -42.19
CA ALA A 2 7.32 22.29 -40.73
C ALA A 2 7.04 20.88 -40.14
N PRO A 3 7.63 20.52 -38.98
CA PRO A 3 7.31 19.26 -38.32
C PRO A 3 5.93 19.34 -37.64
N ALA A 4 5.19 18.23 -37.73
CA ALA A 4 3.85 18.05 -37.22
C ALA A 4 3.79 18.09 -35.69
N ALA A 5 2.72 18.70 -35.16
CA ALA A 5 2.43 18.77 -33.73
C ALA A 5 2.06 17.39 -33.17
N VAL A 6 2.65 17.07 -32.01
CA VAL A 6 2.28 15.92 -31.16
C VAL A 6 0.99 16.28 -30.41
N PRO A 7 -0.04 15.41 -30.37
CA PRO A 7 -1.26 15.68 -29.61
C PRO A 7 -0.99 15.61 -28.10
N ALA A 8 -1.62 16.53 -27.36
CA ALA A 8 -1.51 16.65 -25.91
C ALA A 8 -2.04 15.39 -25.19
N GLU A 9 -1.21 14.82 -24.31
CA GLU A 9 -1.59 13.75 -23.39
C GLU A 9 -2.56 14.26 -22.32
N THR A 10 -3.57 13.44 -22.02
CA THR A 10 -4.59 13.64 -21.00
C THR A 10 -3.96 13.58 -19.60
N PRO A 11 -4.26 14.50 -18.66
CA PRO A 11 -3.67 14.47 -17.32
C PRO A 11 -4.22 13.31 -16.48
N GLU A 12 -3.30 12.52 -15.90
CA GLU A 12 -3.54 11.46 -14.92
C GLU A 12 -4.01 12.06 -13.56
N PRO A 13 -4.97 11.44 -12.84
CA PRO A 13 -5.41 11.96 -11.55
C PRO A 13 -4.43 11.63 -10.42
N ALA A 14 -4.16 12.61 -9.56
CA ALA A 14 -3.23 12.52 -8.44
C ALA A 14 -3.71 11.56 -7.32
N PRO A 15 -2.80 10.82 -6.65
CA PRO A 15 -3.13 10.08 -5.43
C PRO A 15 -3.42 11.03 -4.27
N VAL A 16 -4.48 10.74 -3.53
CA VAL A 16 -4.98 11.49 -2.37
C VAL A 16 -3.99 11.42 -1.21
N ARG A 17 -3.64 12.58 -0.63
CA ARG A 17 -2.86 12.73 0.61
C ARG A 17 -3.61 12.17 1.81
N ALA A 18 -2.94 11.36 2.61
CA ALA A 18 -3.22 11.22 4.03
C ALA A 18 -1.92 11.41 4.82
N ASP A 19 -2.04 12.12 5.94
CA ASP A 19 -1.11 12.27 7.06
C ASP A 19 -0.37 13.62 7.15
N GLY A 20 -0.86 14.44 8.11
CA GLY A 20 -0.09 15.48 8.81
C GLY A 20 0.60 14.90 10.07
N PRO A 21 1.31 15.73 10.86
CA PRO A 21 2.18 15.26 11.94
C PRO A 21 1.40 14.77 13.16
N ASP A 22 1.71 13.53 13.59
CA ASP A 22 1.17 12.86 14.78
C ASP A 22 1.62 13.56 16.08
N GLU A 23 0.69 14.24 16.74
CA GLU A 23 0.77 14.50 18.18
C GLU A 23 0.35 13.24 18.95
N ALA A 24 1.24 12.74 19.80
CA ALA A 24 0.95 11.64 20.70
C ALA A 24 -0.17 12.00 21.68
N ARG A 25 -1.40 11.60 21.36
CA ARG A 25 -2.50 11.48 22.34
C ARG A 25 -2.61 10.01 22.75
N SER A 26 -2.62 9.78 24.06
CA SER A 26 -2.95 8.50 24.70
C SER A 26 -4.17 7.89 24.03
N ALA A 27 -4.04 6.66 23.52
CA ALA A 27 -5.13 5.95 22.87
C ALA A 27 -6.33 5.84 23.85
N PRO A 28 -7.53 6.32 23.46
CA PRO A 28 -8.75 5.95 24.16
C PRO A 28 -8.99 4.45 23.96
N PRO A 29 -9.76 3.78 24.84
CA PRO A 29 -10.10 2.37 24.66
C PRO A 29 -10.71 2.19 23.27
N VAL A 30 -10.16 1.23 22.51
CA VAL A 30 -10.63 0.83 21.18
C VAL A 30 -12.12 0.49 21.29
N PRO A 31 -13.02 1.22 20.60
CA PRO A 31 -14.41 0.79 20.51
C PRO A 31 -14.49 -0.46 19.63
N GLU A 32 -15.42 -1.35 19.97
CA GLU A 32 -15.71 -2.67 19.38
C GLU A 32 -16.15 -2.64 17.89
N GLY A 33 -15.39 -1.96 17.02
CA GLY A 33 -15.75 -1.67 15.62
C GLY A 33 -15.80 -2.85 14.66
N PRO A 34 -14.89 -3.85 14.70
CA PRO A 34 -14.98 -5.00 13.80
C PRO A 34 -16.15 -5.91 14.15
N ALA A 35 -16.48 -6.04 15.45
CA ALA A 35 -17.59 -6.86 15.93
C ALA A 35 -18.95 -6.23 15.63
N LEU A 36 -19.08 -4.91 15.73
CA LEU A 36 -20.32 -4.20 15.42
C LEU A 36 -20.57 -4.11 13.90
N ALA A 37 -19.54 -3.89 13.09
CA ALA A 37 -19.67 -3.88 11.63
C ALA A 37 -20.01 -5.27 11.06
N LEU A 38 -19.38 -6.32 11.61
CA LEU A 38 -19.79 -7.70 11.31
C LEU A 38 -21.19 -7.97 11.86
N SER A 39 -21.56 -7.53 13.07
CA SER A 39 -22.92 -7.75 13.60
C SER A 39 -24.01 -6.97 12.87
N LEU A 40 -23.67 -5.86 12.20
CA LEU A 40 -24.58 -5.08 11.35
C LEU A 40 -24.72 -5.68 9.95
N LEU A 41 -23.66 -6.24 9.37
CA LEU A 41 -23.74 -7.03 8.12
C LEU A 41 -24.44 -8.38 8.36
N THR A 42 -24.12 -9.06 9.45
CA THR A 42 -24.81 -10.28 9.91
C THR A 42 -26.23 -9.93 10.33
N GLY A 43 -26.47 -8.75 10.92
CA GLY A 43 -27.79 -8.26 11.33
C GLY A 43 -28.67 -7.80 10.16
N ALA A 44 -28.09 -7.24 9.09
CA ALA A 44 -28.79 -6.91 7.85
C ALA A 44 -29.14 -8.18 7.10
N VAL A 45 -28.21 -9.14 6.98
CA VAL A 45 -28.49 -10.44 6.37
C VAL A 45 -29.47 -11.27 7.21
N ARG A 46 -29.34 -11.27 8.55
CA ARG A 46 -30.31 -11.89 9.47
C ARG A 46 -31.66 -11.19 9.47
N GLY A 47 -31.70 -9.86 9.33
CA GLY A 47 -32.92 -9.07 9.20
C GLY A 47 -33.65 -9.32 7.88
N MET A 48 -32.90 -9.63 6.81
CA MET A 48 -33.45 -10.01 5.51
C MET A 48 -33.85 -11.49 5.39
N THR A 49 -33.29 -12.38 6.23
CA THR A 49 -33.32 -13.84 5.95
C THR A 49 -33.64 -14.73 7.15
N GLY A 50 -33.61 -14.18 8.38
CA GLY A 50 -33.96 -14.89 9.61
C GLY A 50 -32.95 -15.94 10.11
N GLN A 51 -31.79 -16.13 9.47
CA GLN A 51 -30.80 -17.13 9.85
C GLN A 51 -29.38 -16.55 10.07
N ASP A 52 -28.62 -17.19 10.97
CA ASP A 52 -27.22 -16.88 11.22
C ASP A 52 -26.32 -17.59 10.17
N LEU A 53 -25.49 -16.83 9.44
CA LEU A 53 -24.51 -17.38 8.48
C LEU A 53 -23.10 -17.40 9.09
N SER A 54 -22.28 -18.39 8.72
CA SER A 54 -20.91 -18.51 9.21
C SER A 54 -19.91 -17.75 8.32
N PRO A 55 -18.81 -17.20 8.88
CA PRO A 55 -17.74 -16.55 8.10
C PRO A 55 -17.09 -17.44 7.02
N ARG A 56 -17.23 -18.77 7.12
CA ARG A 56 -16.74 -19.73 6.12
C ARG A 56 -17.50 -19.64 4.79
N ASP A 57 -18.76 -19.22 4.83
CA ASP A 57 -19.63 -19.19 3.66
C ASP A 57 -19.31 -18.00 2.73
N TYR A 58 -18.80 -16.89 3.29
CA TYR A 58 -18.34 -15.71 2.53
C TYR A 58 -17.08 -15.97 1.68
N GLY A 59 -16.18 -16.84 2.18
CA GLY A 59 -14.89 -17.12 1.52
C GLY A 59 -15.00 -17.85 0.18
N THR A 60 -16.14 -18.48 -0.12
CA THR A 60 -16.33 -19.25 -1.36
C THR A 60 -17.17 -18.55 -2.42
N GLU A 61 -18.09 -17.66 -2.02
CA GLU A 61 -18.97 -16.96 -2.95
C GLU A 61 -18.31 -15.70 -3.54
N LEU A 62 -17.42 -15.04 -2.78
CA LEU A 62 -16.73 -13.83 -3.27
C LEU A 62 -15.77 -14.11 -4.44
N PRO A 63 -14.93 -15.17 -4.44
CA PRO A 63 -14.11 -15.53 -5.61
C PRO A 63 -14.97 -15.94 -6.82
N ARG A 64 -16.14 -16.55 -6.59
CA ARG A 64 -17.07 -16.94 -7.66
C ARG A 64 -17.77 -15.74 -8.27
N LEU A 65 -18.15 -14.74 -7.47
CA LEU A 65 -18.68 -13.47 -7.95
C LEU A 65 -17.63 -12.75 -8.81
N ILE A 66 -16.38 -12.69 -8.35
CA ILE A 66 -15.26 -12.10 -9.09
C ILE A 66 -15.01 -12.83 -10.41
N ALA A 67 -15.04 -14.16 -10.43
CA ALA A 67 -14.91 -14.94 -11.66
C ALA A 67 -16.08 -14.69 -12.62
N ARG A 68 -17.31 -14.59 -12.12
CA ARG A 68 -18.52 -14.32 -12.93
C ARG A 68 -18.53 -12.89 -13.51
N MET A 69 -18.05 -11.91 -12.76
CA MET A 69 -17.91 -10.51 -13.19
C MET A 69 -16.97 -10.34 -14.39
N ARG A 70 -16.12 -11.34 -14.69
CA ARG A 70 -15.28 -11.37 -15.90
C ARG A 70 -16.02 -11.87 -17.15
N GLU A 71 -17.14 -12.57 -16.96
CA GLU A 71 -17.86 -13.28 -18.03
C GLU A 71 -19.20 -12.63 -18.38
N VAL A 72 -19.78 -11.84 -17.47
CA VAL A 72 -21.07 -11.17 -17.67
C VAL A 72 -21.06 -9.73 -17.12
N PRO A 73 -21.87 -8.83 -17.70
CA PRO A 73 -22.09 -7.49 -17.18
C PRO A 73 -22.43 -7.49 -15.69
N LEU A 74 -21.85 -6.55 -14.94
CA LEU A 74 -21.84 -6.48 -13.48
C LEU A 74 -23.25 -6.54 -12.86
N ASP A 75 -24.21 -5.86 -13.50
CA ASP A 75 -25.62 -5.84 -13.13
C ASP A 75 -26.28 -7.23 -13.18
N LYS A 76 -25.97 -8.02 -14.21
CA LYS A 76 -26.43 -9.42 -14.32
C LYS A 76 -25.72 -10.35 -13.34
N ALA A 77 -24.41 -10.18 -13.15
CA ALA A 77 -23.63 -11.01 -12.21
C ALA A 77 -24.06 -10.81 -10.74
N LEU A 78 -24.40 -9.57 -10.37
CA LEU A 78 -24.95 -9.22 -9.06
C LEU A 78 -26.37 -9.74 -8.88
N SER A 79 -27.26 -9.50 -9.86
CA SER A 79 -28.66 -9.97 -9.82
C SER A 79 -28.76 -11.49 -9.69
N GLU A 80 -27.91 -12.25 -10.39
CA GLU A 80 -27.84 -13.70 -10.26
C GLU A 80 -27.33 -14.18 -8.90
N THR A 81 -26.32 -13.50 -8.34
CA THR A 81 -25.75 -13.84 -7.03
C THR A 81 -26.76 -13.58 -5.92
N VAL A 82 -27.44 -12.43 -5.96
CA VAL A 82 -28.54 -12.08 -5.06
C VAL A 82 -29.69 -13.09 -5.19
N SER A 83 -30.08 -13.45 -6.42
CA SER A 83 -31.13 -14.46 -6.67
C SER A 83 -30.76 -15.86 -6.16
N ARG A 84 -29.47 -16.25 -6.23
CA ARG A 84 -28.97 -17.54 -5.72
C ARG A 84 -28.92 -17.58 -4.20
N ILE A 85 -28.53 -16.47 -3.57
CA ILE A 85 -28.60 -16.30 -2.13
C ILE A 85 -30.07 -16.38 -1.68
N ALA A 86 -30.98 -15.69 -2.37
CA ALA A 86 -32.42 -15.76 -2.10
C ALA A 86 -33.01 -17.17 -2.30
N MET A 87 -32.63 -17.90 -3.36
CA MET A 87 -33.08 -19.28 -3.60
C MET A 87 -32.57 -20.27 -2.54
N ARG A 88 -31.36 -20.08 -2.00
CA ARG A 88 -30.81 -20.92 -0.93
C ARG A 88 -31.49 -20.72 0.42
N LEU A 89 -32.12 -19.57 0.62
CA LEU A 89 -32.72 -19.16 1.90
C LEU A 89 -34.24 -19.40 1.96
N GLY A 90 -34.86 -19.84 0.85
CA GLY A 90 -36.27 -20.24 0.79
C GLY A 90 -37.28 -19.07 0.82
N PRO A 91 -38.58 -19.34 0.61
CA PRO A 91 -39.62 -18.31 0.39
C PRO A 91 -39.98 -17.45 1.62
N SER A 92 -39.35 -17.66 2.78
CA SER A 92 -39.57 -16.84 3.99
C SER A 92 -38.83 -15.49 3.98
N ALA A 93 -38.04 -15.17 2.95
CA ALA A 93 -37.40 -13.86 2.79
C ALA A 93 -38.36 -12.71 2.39
N SER A 94 -39.67 -12.97 2.30
CA SER A 94 -40.68 -11.99 1.86
C SER A 94 -41.26 -11.10 2.96
N GLN A 95 -40.74 -11.18 4.19
CA GLN A 95 -41.15 -10.32 5.30
C GLN A 95 -39.92 -9.66 5.94
N ALA A 96 -39.26 -8.76 5.20
CA ALA A 96 -38.33 -7.81 5.80
C ALA A 96 -39.12 -6.81 6.67
N PRO A 97 -38.63 -6.46 7.88
CA PRO A 97 -39.28 -5.45 8.70
C PRO A 97 -39.17 -4.09 8.01
N THR A 98 -40.32 -3.47 7.74
CA THR A 98 -40.43 -2.12 7.19
C THR A 98 -39.68 -1.15 8.11
N ILE A 99 -38.68 -0.44 7.58
CA ILE A 99 -37.97 0.62 8.32
C ILE A 99 -39.01 1.70 8.65
N SER A 100 -39.54 1.62 9.87
CA SER A 100 -40.52 2.59 10.37
C SER A 100 -39.77 3.88 10.70
N SER A 101 -40.18 4.99 10.09
CA SER A 101 -39.58 6.31 10.27
C SER A 101 -39.61 6.72 11.74
N LEU A 102 -38.44 6.73 12.39
CA LEU A 102 -38.24 7.21 13.76
C LEU A 102 -38.34 8.74 13.82
N GLY A 103 -39.47 9.33 13.44
CA GLY A 103 -39.72 10.78 13.54
C GLY A 103 -38.72 11.68 12.78
N MET A 104 -37.92 11.10 11.88
CA MET A 104 -36.95 11.81 11.04
C MET A 104 -37.64 12.39 9.81
N SER A 105 -37.12 13.51 9.30
CA SER A 105 -37.53 13.99 7.98
C SER A 105 -37.02 13.03 6.89
N ASP A 106 -37.67 13.02 5.72
CA ASP A 106 -37.24 12.19 4.59
C ASP A 106 -35.81 12.51 4.16
N GLU A 107 -35.39 13.77 4.30
CA GLU A 107 -34.02 14.20 4.00
C GLU A 107 -33.00 13.65 5.00
N ASP A 108 -33.33 13.66 6.29
CA ASP A 108 -32.47 13.12 7.34
C ASP A 108 -32.39 11.60 7.23
N LEU A 109 -33.50 10.93 6.93
CA LEU A 109 -33.56 9.50 6.70
C LEU A 109 -32.70 9.11 5.49
N PHE A 110 -32.80 9.85 4.38
CA PHE A 110 -31.95 9.66 3.22
C PHE A 110 -30.48 9.84 3.57
N ALA A 111 -30.11 10.94 4.22
CA ALA A 111 -28.72 11.23 4.60
C ALA A 111 -28.12 10.12 5.48
N GLU A 112 -28.87 9.64 6.48
CA GLU A 112 -28.42 8.53 7.33
C GLU A 112 -28.33 7.20 6.58
N MET A 113 -29.22 6.93 5.64
CA MET A 113 -29.13 5.73 4.82
C MET A 113 -27.89 5.75 3.92
N ILE A 114 -27.60 6.88 3.27
CA ILE A 114 -26.39 7.05 2.46
C ILE A 114 -25.14 6.86 3.33
N ASN A 115 -25.06 7.53 4.47
CA ASN A 115 -23.93 7.35 5.40
C ASN A 115 -23.84 5.93 5.94
N GLY A 116 -24.97 5.28 6.24
CA GLY A 116 -25.04 3.90 6.67
C GLY A 116 -24.46 2.94 5.62
N CYS A 117 -24.81 3.13 4.35
CA CYS A 117 -24.21 2.36 3.25
C CYS A 117 -22.71 2.61 3.12
N PHE A 118 -22.25 3.86 3.20
CA PHE A 118 -20.82 4.19 3.13
C PHE A 118 -20.05 3.62 4.33
N ARG A 119 -20.61 3.67 5.54
CA ARG A 119 -19.98 3.05 6.72
C ARG A 119 -19.90 1.54 6.57
N ALA A 120 -20.99 0.91 6.14
CA ALA A 120 -21.05 -0.54 5.98
C ALA A 120 -20.15 -1.06 4.85
N LEU A 121 -20.10 -0.37 3.71
CA LEU A 121 -19.40 -0.84 2.51
C LEU A 121 -18.00 -0.22 2.34
N LEU A 122 -17.68 0.89 2.98
CA LEU A 122 -16.41 1.61 2.81
C LEU A 122 -15.72 1.99 4.13
N GLY A 123 -16.35 1.74 5.29
CA GLY A 123 -15.75 2.01 6.60
C GLY A 123 -15.58 3.49 6.94
N ARG A 124 -16.30 4.40 6.26
CA ARG A 124 -16.31 5.84 6.52
C ARG A 124 -17.67 6.45 6.22
N ASP A 125 -17.94 7.66 6.66
CA ASP A 125 -19.12 8.41 6.20
C ASP A 125 -18.94 8.97 4.79
N CYS A 126 -20.06 9.22 4.11
CA CYS A 126 -20.10 9.87 2.80
C CYS A 126 -19.65 11.34 2.92
N GLY A 127 -19.95 11.97 4.07
CA GLY A 127 -19.65 13.38 4.34
C GLY A 127 -20.69 14.33 3.74
N ALA A 128 -20.71 15.58 4.19
CA ALA A 128 -21.74 16.56 3.81
C ALA A 128 -21.79 16.83 2.29
N GLU A 129 -20.62 16.96 1.65
CA GLU A 129 -20.53 17.17 0.19
C GLU A 129 -21.02 15.95 -0.60
N GLY A 130 -20.71 14.74 -0.14
CA GLY A 130 -21.17 13.50 -0.76
C GLY A 130 -22.68 13.30 -0.62
N ILE A 131 -23.23 13.63 0.55
CA ILE A 131 -24.69 13.62 0.77
C ILE A 131 -25.37 14.64 -0.15
N ALA A 132 -24.83 15.85 -0.27
CA ALA A 132 -25.38 16.86 -1.17
C ALA A 132 -25.38 16.39 -2.64
N TYR A 133 -24.30 15.75 -3.09
CA TYR A 133 -24.22 15.13 -4.41
C TYR A 133 -25.32 14.08 -4.61
N TRP A 134 -25.42 13.09 -3.72
CA TRP A 134 -26.42 12.02 -3.84
C TRP A 134 -27.85 12.52 -3.69
N LYS A 135 -28.07 13.55 -2.88
CA LYS A 135 -29.37 14.17 -2.73
C LYS A 135 -29.83 14.82 -4.04
N ASN A 136 -28.93 15.55 -4.72
CA ASN A 136 -29.25 16.16 -6.01
C ASN A 136 -29.55 15.13 -7.09
N GLU A 137 -28.79 14.03 -7.12
CA GLU A 137 -28.90 13.02 -8.17
C GLU A 137 -30.04 12.02 -7.94
N ARG A 138 -30.33 11.65 -6.68
CA ARG A 138 -31.06 10.42 -6.37
C ARG A 138 -32.14 10.55 -5.29
N PHE A 139 -32.34 11.73 -4.69
CA PHE A 139 -33.36 11.89 -3.66
C PHE A 139 -34.79 11.66 -4.19
N GLN A 140 -35.05 12.03 -5.45
CA GLN A 140 -36.35 11.74 -6.07
C GLN A 140 -36.60 10.24 -6.26
N ASP A 141 -35.57 9.48 -6.64
CA ASP A 141 -35.66 8.02 -6.73
C ASP A 141 -35.99 7.41 -5.36
N PHE A 142 -35.40 7.94 -4.29
CA PHE A 142 -35.68 7.53 -2.91
C PHE A 142 -37.13 7.80 -2.49
N LEU A 143 -37.66 9.00 -2.77
CA LEU A 143 -39.05 9.34 -2.42
C LEU A 143 -40.08 8.50 -3.18
N VAL A 144 -39.82 8.20 -4.45
CA VAL A 144 -40.75 7.45 -5.31
C VAL A 144 -40.72 5.96 -5.03
N GLN A 145 -39.54 5.39 -4.80
CA GLN A 145 -39.36 3.94 -4.68
C GLN A 145 -39.44 3.46 -3.23
N GLY A 146 -39.28 4.38 -2.28
CA GLY A 146 -39.17 4.07 -0.86
C GLY A 146 -37.78 3.56 -0.46
N PRO A 147 -37.50 3.51 0.85
CA PRO A 147 -36.17 3.20 1.38
C PRO A 147 -35.57 1.87 0.93
N ASP A 148 -36.38 0.80 0.96
CA ASP A 148 -35.88 -0.57 0.73
C ASP A 148 -35.46 -0.78 -0.73
N GLU A 149 -36.32 -0.38 -1.67
CA GLU A 149 -36.05 -0.49 -3.12
C GLU A 149 -34.91 0.45 -3.55
N PHE A 150 -34.82 1.62 -2.91
CA PHE A 150 -33.70 2.52 -3.11
C PHE A 150 -32.36 1.88 -2.70
N LEU A 151 -32.28 1.27 -1.50
CA LEU A 151 -31.06 0.61 -1.03
C LEU A 151 -30.59 -0.51 -1.96
N LEU A 152 -31.52 -1.33 -2.46
CA LEU A 152 -31.21 -2.43 -3.36
C LEU A 152 -30.55 -1.96 -4.65
N LYS A 153 -30.87 -0.75 -5.13
CA LYS A 153 -30.24 -0.14 -6.31
C LYS A 153 -28.99 0.65 -5.97
N PHE A 154 -28.96 1.27 -4.79
CA PHE A 154 -27.88 2.13 -4.37
C PHE A 154 -26.61 1.36 -3.96
N MET A 155 -26.74 0.26 -3.20
CA MET A 155 -25.59 -0.55 -2.77
C MET A 155 -24.74 -1.08 -3.93
N PRO A 156 -25.32 -1.64 -5.03
CA PRO A 156 -24.55 -2.01 -6.22
C PRO A 156 -23.74 -0.88 -6.84
N MET A 157 -24.18 0.37 -6.73
CA MET A 157 -23.42 1.52 -7.26
C MET A 157 -22.17 1.78 -6.43
N ILE A 158 -22.25 1.66 -5.10
CA ILE A 158 -21.07 1.76 -4.23
C ILE A 158 -20.14 0.57 -4.50
N ILE A 159 -20.67 -0.66 -4.55
CA ILE A 159 -19.87 -1.87 -4.80
C ILE A 159 -19.19 -1.82 -6.18
N GLY A 160 -19.86 -1.28 -7.19
CA GLY A 160 -19.31 -1.06 -8.53
C GLY A 160 -18.37 0.14 -8.64
N SER A 161 -18.18 0.92 -7.57
CA SER A 161 -17.30 2.10 -7.60
C SER A 161 -15.82 1.71 -7.55
N ASN A 162 -14.98 2.56 -8.16
CA ASN A 162 -13.53 2.40 -8.11
C ASN A 162 -12.99 2.47 -6.67
N GLU A 163 -13.62 3.25 -5.80
CA GLU A 163 -13.24 3.34 -4.38
C GLU A 163 -13.47 2.01 -3.66
N TRP A 164 -14.64 1.39 -3.85
CA TRP A 164 -14.93 0.08 -3.25
C TRP A 164 -13.96 -0.97 -3.76
N TYR A 165 -13.72 -1.01 -5.08
CA TYR A 165 -12.73 -1.89 -5.70
C TYR A 165 -11.34 -1.69 -5.07
N GLN A 166 -10.85 -0.46 -5.01
CA GLN A 166 -9.55 -0.16 -4.41
C GLN A 166 -9.45 -0.60 -2.95
N ARG A 167 -10.48 -0.36 -2.13
CA ARG A 167 -10.46 -0.75 -0.71
C ARG A 167 -10.61 -2.25 -0.48
N HIS A 168 -11.54 -2.90 -1.16
CA HIS A 168 -11.84 -4.32 -0.94
C HIS A 168 -10.83 -5.22 -1.63
N VAL A 169 -10.36 -4.85 -2.82
CA VAL A 169 -9.23 -5.54 -3.44
C VAL A 169 -7.97 -5.26 -2.63
N ALA A 170 -7.70 -4.06 -2.12
CA ALA A 170 -6.55 -3.86 -1.23
C ALA A 170 -6.63 -4.73 0.03
N THR A 171 -7.78 -4.80 0.69
CA THR A 171 -7.94 -5.59 1.94
C THR A 171 -7.91 -7.10 1.67
N ALA A 172 -8.57 -7.58 0.61
CA ALA A 172 -8.51 -8.98 0.20
C ALA A 172 -7.10 -9.34 -0.29
N MET A 173 -6.44 -8.42 -0.99
CA MET A 173 -5.03 -8.57 -1.34
C MET A 173 -4.16 -8.55 -0.10
N ASP A 174 -4.41 -7.76 0.95
CA ASP A 174 -3.60 -7.79 2.17
C ASP A 174 -3.68 -9.15 2.86
N ALA A 175 -4.88 -9.75 2.94
CA ALA A 175 -5.05 -11.11 3.44
C ALA A 175 -4.35 -12.16 2.56
N VAL A 176 -4.44 -12.02 1.24
CA VAL A 176 -3.77 -12.91 0.27
C VAL A 176 -2.25 -12.70 0.28
N ARG A 177 -1.77 -11.46 0.39
CA ARG A 177 -0.35 -11.05 0.49
C ARG A 177 0.26 -11.63 1.75
N ALA A 178 -0.44 -11.51 2.87
CA ALA A 178 -0.06 -12.15 4.12
C ALA A 178 0.05 -13.66 3.92
N GLN A 179 -0.94 -14.33 3.35
CA GLN A 179 -0.91 -15.79 3.12
C GLN A 179 0.16 -16.24 2.10
N MET A 180 0.41 -15.47 1.03
CA MET A 180 1.38 -15.80 -0.01
C MET A 180 2.83 -15.60 0.45
N LEU A 181 3.06 -14.68 1.40
CA LEU A 181 4.32 -14.57 2.13
C LEU A 181 4.39 -15.55 3.32
N HIS A 182 3.25 -16.03 3.83
CA HIS A 182 3.11 -16.98 4.94
C HIS A 182 2.81 -18.45 4.54
N PRO A 183 3.71 -19.16 3.84
CA PRO A 183 3.81 -20.59 4.09
C PRO A 183 4.72 -20.90 5.27
N HIS A 184 5.78 -20.10 5.52
CA HIS A 184 6.85 -20.44 6.49
C HIS A 184 7.28 -19.31 7.45
N TYR A 185 6.74 -18.10 7.32
CA TYR A 185 7.14 -16.94 8.16
C TYR A 185 6.13 -16.59 9.28
N GLY A 186 5.14 -17.46 9.51
CA GLY A 186 4.01 -17.29 10.45
C GLY A 186 4.29 -17.59 11.92
N GLY A 187 5.53 -17.38 12.36
CA GLY A 187 5.92 -17.50 13.76
C GLY A 187 6.68 -16.27 14.22
N ALA A 188 7.00 -16.21 15.52
CA ALA A 188 7.72 -15.14 16.22
C ALA A 188 9.16 -14.85 15.70
N HIS A 189 9.51 -15.26 14.48
CA HIS A 189 10.86 -15.32 13.93
C HIS A 189 11.00 -14.76 12.49
N SER A 190 10.00 -14.08 11.93
CA SER A 190 10.20 -13.37 10.66
C SER A 190 11.26 -12.27 10.84
N PRO A 191 12.26 -12.16 9.94
CA PRO A 191 13.29 -11.15 10.08
C PRO A 191 12.66 -9.77 9.99
N GLN A 192 13.17 -8.82 10.79
CA GLN A 192 12.84 -7.43 10.59
C GLN A 192 13.47 -6.97 9.28
N VAL A 193 12.65 -6.60 8.30
CA VAL A 193 13.13 -6.09 7.01
C VAL A 193 13.33 -4.58 7.10
N LEU A 194 14.55 -4.13 6.83
CA LEU A 194 14.97 -2.74 6.85
C LEU A 194 15.29 -2.31 5.42
N SER A 195 14.70 -1.22 4.96
CA SER A 195 15.07 -0.65 3.66
C SER A 195 16.40 0.10 3.78
N LEU A 196 17.34 -0.21 2.90
CA LEU A 196 18.51 0.64 2.65
C LEU A 196 18.27 1.66 1.54
N GLY A 197 17.16 1.52 0.81
CA GLY A 197 16.69 2.48 -0.16
C GLY A 197 17.69 2.82 -1.28
N SER A 198 17.17 3.60 -2.21
CA SER A 198 17.82 4.33 -3.31
C SER A 198 16.73 5.15 -4.01
N THR A 199 15.49 4.64 -3.93
CA THR A 199 14.22 5.31 -4.20
C THR A 199 13.21 4.95 -3.10
N GLY A 200 12.07 5.67 -3.05
CA GLY A 200 10.97 5.34 -2.15
C GLY A 200 10.24 4.02 -2.46
N TYR A 201 10.71 3.25 -3.46
CA TYR A 201 10.12 1.99 -3.88
C TYR A 201 10.13 0.93 -2.77
N THR A 202 11.30 0.61 -2.23
CA THR A 202 11.45 -0.48 -1.25
C THR A 202 10.63 -0.23 0.00
N SER A 203 10.65 1.00 0.53
CA SER A 203 9.86 1.38 1.72
C SER A 203 8.36 1.28 1.47
N SER A 204 7.91 1.74 0.30
CA SER A 204 6.51 1.71 -0.09
C SER A 204 6.02 0.28 -0.32
N MET A 205 6.84 -0.57 -0.94
CA MET A 205 6.58 -2.00 -1.08
C MET A 205 6.47 -2.67 0.29
N LEU A 206 7.44 -2.48 1.19
CA LEU A 206 7.37 -3.03 2.54
C LEU A 206 6.14 -2.53 3.32
N ARG A 207 5.70 -1.28 3.11
CA ARG A 207 4.46 -0.75 3.69
C ARG A 207 3.23 -1.49 3.15
N ARG A 208 3.12 -1.66 1.83
CA ARG A 208 1.99 -2.35 1.17
C ARG A 208 1.83 -3.79 1.63
N PHE A 209 2.92 -4.47 1.95
CA PHE A 209 2.90 -5.85 2.44
C PHE A 209 2.90 -5.97 3.98
N GLY A 210 2.71 -4.86 4.71
CA GLY A 210 2.64 -4.87 6.17
C GLY A 210 3.96 -5.24 6.87
N MET A 211 5.08 -5.18 6.16
CA MET A 211 6.41 -5.55 6.66
C MET A 211 7.19 -4.36 7.25
N ARG A 212 6.80 -3.13 6.88
CA ARG A 212 7.42 -1.90 7.38
C ARG A 212 6.85 -1.49 8.74
N ARG A 213 7.69 -1.45 9.77
CA ARG A 213 7.28 -1.09 11.15
C ARG A 213 7.39 0.40 11.46
N TRP A 214 8.32 1.09 10.83
CA TRP A 214 8.61 2.51 11.06
C TRP A 214 9.33 3.08 9.83
N SER A 215 9.41 4.41 9.73
CA SER A 215 10.14 5.10 8.67
C SER A 215 11.64 5.13 8.93
N GLY A 216 12.42 4.57 8.01
CA GLY A 216 13.88 4.59 8.06
C GLY A 216 14.51 5.80 7.37
N PRO A 217 15.83 6.02 7.57
CA PRO A 217 16.54 7.18 7.01
C PRO A 217 16.58 7.19 5.47
N PHE A 218 16.44 6.02 4.85
CA PHE A 218 16.49 5.86 3.39
C PHE A 218 15.11 5.72 2.73
N ASP A 219 14.02 5.65 3.49
CA ASP A 219 12.68 5.31 2.97
C ASP A 219 12.13 6.32 1.94
N TRP A 220 12.60 7.57 2.01
CA TRP A 220 12.15 8.68 1.16
C TRP A 220 13.33 9.42 0.55
N LEU A 221 14.50 8.79 0.55
CA LEU A 221 15.72 9.35 0.02
C LEU A 221 15.95 8.79 -1.39
N SER A 222 16.01 9.68 -2.37
CA SER A 222 16.64 9.36 -3.64
C SER A 222 18.15 9.49 -3.47
N ALA A 223 18.87 8.37 -3.56
CA ALA A 223 20.32 8.29 -3.38
C ALA A 223 20.89 7.11 -4.16
N THR A 224 22.14 7.24 -4.63
CA THR A 224 22.83 6.11 -5.27
C THR A 224 23.27 5.07 -4.22
N PRO A 225 23.57 3.83 -4.63
CA PRO A 225 24.10 2.83 -3.70
C PRO A 225 25.37 3.30 -2.98
N GLU A 226 26.26 4.03 -3.66
CA GLU A 226 27.48 4.59 -3.05
C GLU A 226 27.18 5.65 -2.01
N MET A 227 26.18 6.52 -2.24
CA MET A 227 25.76 7.48 -1.21
C MET A 227 25.26 6.75 0.04
N VAL A 228 24.50 5.67 -0.12
CA VAL A 228 24.02 4.86 1.01
C VAL A 228 25.22 4.24 1.75
N THR A 229 26.19 3.68 1.02
CA THR A 229 27.45 3.16 1.60
C THR A 229 28.21 4.23 2.36
N ASP A 230 28.42 5.41 1.78
CA ASP A 230 29.11 6.55 2.41
C ASP A 230 28.39 6.99 3.69
N ILE A 231 27.08 7.18 3.62
CA ILE A 231 26.24 7.56 4.77
C ILE A 231 26.39 6.55 5.90
N LEU A 232 26.34 5.24 5.61
CA LEU A 232 26.52 4.20 6.62
C LEU A 232 27.94 4.15 7.17
N SER A 233 28.95 4.34 6.32
CA SER A 233 30.36 4.30 6.71
C SER A 233 30.77 5.45 7.64
N GLU A 234 30.10 6.59 7.51
CA GLU A 234 30.30 7.80 8.32
C GLU A 234 29.24 7.94 9.44
N ASP A 235 28.59 6.85 9.85
CA ASP A 235 27.57 6.80 10.91
C ASP A 235 26.49 7.91 10.77
N PHE A 236 25.97 8.07 9.55
CA PHE A 236 24.95 9.05 9.17
C PHE A 236 25.37 10.52 9.27
N ALA A 237 26.62 10.84 9.56
CA ALA A 237 27.08 12.23 9.67
C ALA A 237 26.77 13.08 8.42
N PRO A 238 27.00 12.60 7.17
CA PRO A 238 26.66 13.39 5.97
C PRO A 238 25.16 13.64 5.80
N LEU A 239 24.31 12.75 6.34
CA LEU A 239 22.86 12.86 6.25
C LEU A 239 22.30 13.83 7.30
N LEU A 240 22.92 13.89 8.48
CA LEU A 240 22.49 14.72 9.62
C LEU A 240 23.16 16.10 9.67
N ASP A 241 24.12 16.37 8.78
CA ASP A 241 24.77 17.66 8.65
C ASP A 241 23.80 18.73 8.09
N PRO A 242 23.35 19.70 8.90
CA PRO A 242 22.37 20.70 8.46
C PRO A 242 22.89 21.59 7.33
N ASP A 243 24.20 21.84 7.29
CA ASP A 243 24.83 22.67 6.26
C ASP A 243 24.93 21.93 4.91
N GLY A 244 24.63 20.63 4.89
CA GLY A 244 24.55 19.83 3.67
C GLY A 244 23.26 20.04 2.88
N TRP A 245 22.21 20.58 3.50
CA TRP A 245 20.85 20.56 2.96
C TRP A 245 20.36 21.92 2.45
N GLU A 246 19.62 21.88 1.35
CA GLU A 246 18.97 23.03 0.74
C GLU A 246 17.51 22.69 0.43
N THR A 247 16.58 23.58 0.78
CA THR A 247 15.17 23.48 0.35
C THR A 247 15.09 23.55 -1.17
N ILE A 248 14.36 22.63 -1.79
CA ILE A 248 14.04 22.74 -3.22
C ILE A 248 12.90 23.75 -3.34
N ASN A 249 13.07 24.79 -4.17
CA ASN A 249 12.04 25.80 -4.39
C ASN A 249 10.73 25.13 -4.88
N PRO A 250 9.56 25.42 -4.26
CA PRO A 250 8.28 24.86 -4.69
C PRO A 250 7.98 24.95 -6.18
N ALA A 251 8.45 25.99 -6.88
CA ALA A 251 8.27 26.15 -8.31
C ALA A 251 9.05 25.13 -9.16
N ASP A 252 10.14 24.58 -8.63
CA ASP A 252 10.99 23.60 -9.31
C ASP A 252 10.61 22.15 -8.99
N ARG A 253 9.62 21.95 -8.11
CA ARG A 253 9.20 20.61 -7.67
C ARG A 253 8.26 20.00 -8.72
N PRO A 254 8.54 18.77 -9.20
CA PRO A 254 7.58 18.02 -10.02
C PRO A 254 6.24 17.83 -9.30
N ASN A 255 6.27 17.75 -7.97
CA ASN A 255 5.08 17.71 -7.14
C ASN A 255 5.32 18.51 -5.85
N PRO A 256 4.46 19.49 -5.50
CA PRO A 256 4.64 20.32 -4.30
C PRO A 256 4.71 19.54 -2.98
N ALA A 257 4.08 18.36 -2.94
CA ALA A 257 4.06 17.49 -1.77
C ALA A 257 5.36 16.69 -1.57
N TRP A 258 6.17 16.55 -2.62
CA TRP A 258 7.39 15.75 -2.63
C TRP A 258 8.60 16.64 -2.93
N TYR A 259 9.81 16.07 -3.03
CA TYR A 259 11.03 16.81 -3.37
C TYR A 259 11.23 18.03 -2.45
N GLN A 260 11.26 17.81 -1.13
CA GLN A 260 11.27 18.91 -0.17
C GLN A 260 12.66 19.56 -0.04
N SER A 261 13.71 18.73 0.04
CA SER A 261 15.08 19.20 0.20
C SER A 261 16.09 18.31 -0.53
N ARG A 262 17.28 18.84 -0.80
CA ARG A 262 18.40 18.11 -1.43
C ARG A 262 19.69 18.29 -0.65
N ASN A 263 20.57 17.28 -0.68
CA ASN A 263 21.86 17.33 0.00
C ASN A 263 22.98 17.68 -0.99
N ARG A 264 23.40 18.95 -1.03
CA ARG A 264 24.39 19.47 -1.99
C ARG A 264 25.79 18.88 -1.79
N LYS A 265 26.15 18.56 -0.56
CA LYS A 265 27.48 17.99 -0.25
C LYS A 265 27.61 16.58 -0.84
N LEU A 266 26.58 15.75 -0.65
CA LEU A 266 26.52 14.42 -1.26
C LEU A 266 26.36 14.49 -2.78
N GLU A 267 25.52 15.38 -3.31
CA GLU A 267 25.38 15.58 -4.76
C GLU A 267 26.72 15.88 -5.43
N LYS A 268 27.48 16.81 -4.85
CA LYS A 268 28.80 17.19 -5.37
C LYS A 268 29.82 16.06 -5.27
N ARG A 269 29.78 15.27 -4.20
CA ARG A 269 30.73 14.18 -3.96
C ARG A 269 30.54 13.03 -4.94
N HIS A 270 29.29 12.65 -5.23
CA HIS A 270 28.98 11.48 -6.06
C HIS A 270 28.55 11.82 -7.49
N GLY A 271 28.29 13.09 -7.80
CA GLY A 271 27.85 13.51 -9.14
C GLY A 271 26.41 13.08 -9.50
N ALA A 272 25.58 12.76 -8.51
CA ALA A 272 24.20 12.31 -8.69
C ALA A 272 23.24 13.03 -7.71
N PRO A 273 21.93 13.12 -8.01
CA PRO A 273 20.97 13.75 -7.10
C PRO A 273 20.84 13.03 -5.76
N CYS A 274 20.77 13.79 -4.66
CA CYS A 274 20.47 13.29 -3.32
C CYS A 274 19.28 14.07 -2.75
N ILE A 275 18.07 13.52 -2.86
CA ILE A 275 16.83 14.26 -2.60
C ILE A 275 16.03 13.56 -1.50
N LEU A 276 15.63 14.33 -0.48
CA LEU A 276 14.67 13.89 0.52
C LEU A 276 13.26 14.35 0.15
N HIS A 277 12.38 13.39 -0.11
CA HIS A 277 11.05 13.67 -0.63
C HIS A 277 10.03 14.05 0.43
N SER A 278 10.19 13.59 1.67
CA SER A 278 9.15 13.66 2.70
C SER A 278 9.31 14.81 3.69
N ALA A 279 10.51 15.41 3.79
CA ALA A 279 10.81 16.44 4.78
C ALA A 279 11.86 17.43 4.29
N ASP A 280 11.82 18.65 4.83
CA ASP A 280 12.81 19.69 4.54
C ASP A 280 13.87 19.75 5.65
N MET A 281 15.07 19.25 5.36
CA MET A 281 16.20 19.20 6.29
C MET A 281 16.85 20.55 6.58
N SER A 282 16.50 21.61 5.85
CA SER A 282 16.90 22.98 6.21
C SER A 282 16.13 23.50 7.43
N THR A 283 15.03 22.84 7.80
CA THR A 283 14.18 23.20 8.94
C THR A 283 14.48 22.34 10.16
N GLU A 284 14.26 22.89 11.35
CA GLU A 284 14.42 22.15 12.61
C GLU A 284 13.52 20.91 12.67
N ALA A 285 12.27 21.02 12.18
CA ALA A 285 11.32 19.90 12.16
C ALA A 285 11.80 18.75 11.27
N GLY A 286 12.38 19.05 10.10
CA GLY A 286 12.96 18.05 9.22
C GLY A 286 14.19 17.37 9.84
N GLN A 287 15.07 18.15 10.46
CA GLN A 287 16.25 17.62 11.16
C GLN A 287 15.85 16.68 12.30
N GLN A 288 14.88 17.08 13.13
CA GLN A 288 14.35 16.23 14.20
C GLN A 288 13.68 14.96 13.65
N TYR A 289 12.95 15.07 12.54
CA TYR A 289 12.37 13.90 11.87
C TYR A 289 13.44 12.90 11.43
N MET A 290 14.47 13.36 10.72
CA MET A 290 15.53 12.50 10.23
C MET A 290 16.36 11.90 11.37
N ALA A 291 16.67 12.68 12.41
CA ALA A 291 17.35 12.20 13.61
C ALA A 291 16.58 11.03 14.26
N ARG A 292 15.25 11.11 14.35
CA ARG A 292 14.42 9.99 14.84
C ARG A 292 14.47 8.78 13.92
N CYS A 293 14.46 8.97 12.60
CA CYS A 293 14.59 7.88 11.63
C CYS A 293 15.94 7.17 11.75
N VAL A 294 17.05 7.93 11.85
CA VAL A 294 18.40 7.40 12.07
C VAL A 294 18.49 6.66 13.39
N GLN A 295 17.99 7.24 14.49
CA GLN A 295 18.02 6.62 15.81
C GLN A 295 17.30 5.26 15.80
N ARG A 296 16.09 5.19 15.23
CA ARG A 296 15.33 3.93 15.10
C ARG A 296 16.08 2.89 14.28
N PHE A 297 16.76 3.32 13.22
CA PHE A 297 17.57 2.45 12.39
C PHE A 297 18.78 1.90 13.16
N GLN A 298 19.53 2.77 13.85
CA GLN A 298 20.66 2.36 14.69
C GLN A 298 20.22 1.42 15.82
N ASP A 299 19.11 1.70 16.48
CA ASP A 299 18.55 0.83 17.53
C ASP A 299 18.15 -0.53 16.97
N ALA A 300 17.52 -0.55 15.79
CA ALA A 300 17.20 -1.79 15.11
C ALA A 300 18.47 -2.56 14.77
N MET A 301 19.49 -1.92 14.21
CA MET A 301 20.79 -2.52 13.86
C MET A 301 21.52 -3.11 15.08
N ARG A 302 21.44 -2.46 16.25
CA ARG A 302 22.03 -2.94 17.52
C ARG A 302 21.24 -4.06 18.18
N GLY A 303 19.95 -4.21 17.87
CA GLY A 303 19.10 -5.23 18.50
C GLY A 303 19.54 -6.67 18.20
N VAL A 304 19.13 -7.63 19.03
CA VAL A 304 19.52 -9.07 18.90
C VAL A 304 18.67 -9.87 17.91
N GLY A 305 17.63 -9.27 17.33
CA GLY A 305 16.75 -9.97 16.38
C GLY A 305 17.35 -10.11 14.97
N ASN A 306 16.95 -11.17 14.26
CA ASN A 306 17.31 -11.39 12.86
C ASN A 306 16.85 -10.20 12.00
N LYS A 307 17.81 -9.61 11.28
CA LYS A 307 17.59 -8.48 10.39
C LYS A 307 17.85 -8.86 8.95
N LEU A 308 17.03 -8.33 8.06
CA LEU A 308 17.26 -8.38 6.63
C LEU A 308 17.30 -6.94 6.12
N LEU A 309 18.46 -6.50 5.63
CA LEU A 309 18.59 -5.25 4.93
C LEU A 309 18.28 -5.50 3.45
N LEU A 310 17.34 -4.75 2.90
CA LEU A 310 16.90 -4.85 1.51
C LEU A 310 17.21 -3.56 0.78
N GLN A 311 17.93 -3.67 -0.32
CA GLN A 311 18.16 -2.59 -1.27
C GLN A 311 17.71 -3.04 -2.66
N VAL A 312 16.96 -2.19 -3.35
CA VAL A 312 16.53 -2.41 -4.74
C VAL A 312 17.06 -1.27 -5.57
N ILE A 313 17.81 -1.59 -6.62
CA ILE A 313 18.48 -0.63 -7.50
C ILE A 313 18.10 -0.94 -8.94
N GLU A 314 18.19 0.07 -9.80
CA GLU A 314 18.18 -0.16 -11.26
C GLU A 314 19.53 -0.75 -11.67
N GLU A 315 19.53 -1.73 -12.58
CA GLU A 315 20.76 -2.31 -13.11
C GLU A 315 21.50 -1.27 -13.95
N ASP A 316 22.75 -0.97 -13.55
CA ASP A 316 23.65 -0.04 -14.20
C ASP A 316 24.97 -0.68 -14.64
N GLY A 317 25.12 -2.01 -14.45
CA GLY A 317 26.34 -2.76 -14.72
C GLY A 317 27.32 -2.81 -13.54
N GLU A 318 27.04 -2.10 -12.44
CA GLU A 318 27.90 -1.99 -11.26
C GLU A 318 27.31 -2.70 -10.02
N ALA A 319 26.17 -3.38 -10.16
CA ALA A 319 25.45 -4.04 -9.06
C ALA A 319 26.34 -5.01 -8.25
N GLU A 320 27.22 -5.78 -8.90
CA GLU A 320 28.16 -6.67 -8.21
C GLU A 320 29.16 -5.91 -7.34
N ARG A 321 29.69 -4.79 -7.83
CA ARG A 321 30.61 -3.93 -7.07
C ARG A 321 29.89 -3.33 -5.86
N HIS A 322 28.72 -2.73 -6.06
CA HIS A 322 27.91 -2.18 -4.97
C HIS A 322 27.60 -3.24 -3.90
N PHE A 323 27.23 -4.44 -4.33
CA PHE A 323 26.96 -5.56 -3.43
C PHE A 323 28.17 -5.93 -2.59
N GLN A 324 29.35 -6.05 -3.21
CA GLN A 324 30.59 -6.41 -2.52
C GLN A 324 31.00 -5.33 -1.51
N GLU A 325 31.01 -4.07 -1.91
CA GLU A 325 31.36 -2.94 -1.03
C GLU A 325 30.43 -2.86 0.19
N MET A 326 29.12 -2.91 -0.04
CA MET A 326 28.13 -2.89 1.04
C MET A 326 28.24 -4.12 1.94
N SER A 327 28.48 -5.30 1.37
CA SER A 327 28.66 -6.54 2.15
C SER A 327 29.88 -6.45 3.06
N VAL A 328 31.00 -5.89 2.58
CA VAL A 328 32.20 -5.67 3.40
C VAL A 328 31.92 -4.68 4.52
N LEU A 329 31.28 -3.54 4.20
CA LEU A 329 30.92 -2.52 5.18
C LEU A 329 30.01 -3.09 6.27
N LEU A 330 28.95 -3.79 5.88
CA LEU A 330 28.01 -4.40 6.83
C LEU A 330 28.73 -5.41 7.71
N ASN A 331 29.56 -6.30 7.16
CA ASN A 331 30.35 -7.24 7.97
C ASN A 331 31.27 -6.55 9.00
N ALA A 332 31.72 -5.32 8.71
CA ALA A 332 32.52 -4.53 9.65
C ALA A 332 31.66 -3.86 10.75
N ILE A 333 30.43 -3.44 10.44
CA ILE A 333 29.53 -2.74 11.38
C ILE A 333 29.05 -3.66 12.52
N GLY A 334 28.87 -4.97 12.28
CA GLY A 334 28.32 -5.85 13.30
C GLY A 334 28.03 -7.27 12.84
N ARG A 335 27.16 -7.97 13.58
CA ARG A 335 26.78 -9.36 13.33
C ARG A 335 25.26 -9.50 13.26
N HIS A 336 24.79 -10.59 12.66
CA HIS A 336 23.36 -11.01 12.63
C HIS A 336 22.43 -10.19 11.72
N PHE A 337 22.95 -9.69 10.61
CA PHE A 337 22.14 -9.19 9.51
C PHE A 337 22.44 -9.95 8.22
N ASN A 338 21.38 -10.19 7.46
CA ASN A 338 21.48 -10.57 6.06
C ASN A 338 21.28 -9.33 5.21
N PHE A 339 21.95 -9.25 4.07
CA PHE A 339 21.78 -8.17 3.11
C PHE A 339 21.36 -8.79 1.79
N VAL A 340 20.30 -8.25 1.20
CA VAL A 340 19.85 -8.60 -0.13
C VAL A 340 19.87 -7.36 -0.99
N LEU A 341 20.75 -7.35 -1.98
CA LEU A 341 20.70 -6.38 -3.07
C LEU A 341 19.92 -7.00 -4.23
N ILE A 342 18.98 -6.25 -4.78
CA ILE A 342 18.24 -6.64 -5.99
C ILE A 342 18.53 -5.63 -7.08
N SER A 343 19.18 -6.11 -8.13
CA SER A 343 19.40 -5.35 -9.35
C SER A 343 18.24 -5.58 -10.31
N VAL A 344 17.53 -4.51 -10.66
CA VAL A 344 16.35 -4.57 -11.53
C VAL A 344 16.76 -4.26 -12.96
N VAL A 345 16.62 -5.24 -13.85
CA VAL A 345 16.81 -5.04 -15.29
C VAL A 345 15.52 -4.53 -15.93
N LYS A 346 15.61 -4.09 -17.19
CA LYS A 346 14.47 -3.61 -17.97
C LYS A 346 13.34 -4.65 -18.03
N GLU A 347 12.11 -4.15 -17.92
CA GLU A 347 10.90 -4.96 -17.94
C GLU A 347 10.74 -5.76 -19.25
N GLN A 348 10.09 -6.92 -19.15
CA GLN A 348 9.72 -7.76 -20.28
C GLN A 348 8.21 -8.02 -20.29
N PRO A 349 7.39 -7.11 -20.87
CA PRO A 349 5.92 -7.19 -20.81
C PRO A 349 5.31 -8.44 -21.44
N GLU A 350 6.03 -9.09 -22.36
CA GLU A 350 5.58 -10.33 -23.00
C GLU A 350 5.92 -11.59 -22.20
N ALA A 351 6.72 -11.48 -21.14
CA ALA A 351 7.05 -12.62 -20.30
C ALA A 351 5.82 -13.05 -19.48
N PRO A 352 5.58 -14.36 -19.32
CA PRO A 352 4.41 -14.85 -18.60
C PRO A 352 4.48 -14.59 -17.09
N PHE A 353 5.69 -14.42 -16.54
CA PHE A 353 5.95 -14.18 -15.11
C PHE A 353 7.23 -13.37 -14.91
N PRO A 354 7.35 -12.62 -13.79
CA PRO A 354 8.59 -11.97 -13.40
C PRO A 354 9.69 -13.01 -13.15
N GLN A 355 10.92 -12.71 -13.56
CA GLN A 355 12.06 -13.60 -13.40
C GLN A 355 13.00 -13.09 -12.32
N ILE A 356 13.57 -14.01 -11.53
CA ILE A 356 14.55 -13.69 -10.51
C ILE A 356 15.61 -14.77 -10.46
N GLU A 357 16.87 -14.37 -10.47
CA GLU A 357 18.01 -15.27 -10.41
C GLU A 357 19.02 -14.82 -9.34
N PRO A 358 19.64 -15.77 -8.61
CA PRO A 358 20.79 -15.45 -7.77
C PRO A 358 22.01 -15.16 -8.65
N VAL A 359 22.70 -14.07 -8.37
CA VAL A 359 23.91 -13.65 -9.11
C VAL A 359 25.16 -13.94 -8.29
N LEU A 360 25.19 -13.47 -7.04
CA LEU A 360 26.37 -13.53 -6.19
C LEU A 360 25.98 -13.78 -4.73
N ALA A 361 26.88 -14.42 -3.98
CA ALA A 361 26.76 -14.63 -2.54
C ALA A 361 28.06 -14.21 -1.84
N ALA A 362 27.93 -13.53 -0.70
CA ALA A 362 29.04 -13.18 0.18
C ALA A 362 28.64 -13.50 1.63
N GLY A 363 29.02 -14.70 2.10
CA GLY A 363 28.58 -15.20 3.41
C GLY A 363 27.04 -15.27 3.50
N PRO A 364 26.39 -14.54 4.42
CA PRO A 364 24.92 -14.48 4.54
C PRO A 364 24.25 -13.52 3.54
N HIS A 365 25.01 -12.71 2.80
CA HIS A 365 24.48 -11.70 1.90
C HIS A 365 24.23 -12.29 0.49
N ARG A 366 23.26 -11.74 -0.22
CA ARG A 366 22.82 -12.22 -1.55
C ARG A 366 22.62 -11.06 -2.51
N LEU A 367 23.11 -11.22 -3.73
CA LEU A 367 22.75 -10.38 -4.87
C LEU A 367 21.80 -11.18 -5.77
N LEU A 368 20.65 -10.59 -6.08
CA LEU A 368 19.68 -11.14 -7.01
C LEU A 368 19.55 -10.19 -8.21
N ARG A 369 19.31 -10.76 -9.39
CA ARG A 369 18.88 -10.01 -10.56
C ARG A 369 17.40 -10.27 -10.80
N PHE A 370 16.63 -9.20 -10.98
CA PHE A 370 15.19 -9.24 -11.13
C PHE A 370 14.76 -8.62 -12.45
N GLN A 371 14.00 -9.37 -13.24
CA GLN A 371 13.37 -8.90 -14.46
C GLN A 371 11.86 -8.82 -14.26
N PRO A 372 11.28 -7.62 -14.13
CA PRO A 372 9.85 -7.45 -13.95
C PRO A 372 9.09 -7.65 -15.27
N ILE A 373 7.79 -7.92 -15.16
CA ILE A 373 6.87 -7.88 -16.31
C ILE A 373 6.28 -6.48 -16.52
N SER A 374 6.32 -5.64 -15.50
CA SER A 374 5.79 -4.29 -15.54
C SER A 374 6.82 -3.24 -15.14
N ARG A 375 6.58 -1.99 -15.53
CA ARG A 375 7.45 -0.89 -15.17
C ARG A 375 7.34 -0.60 -13.67
N ILE A 376 8.49 -0.44 -13.01
CA ILE A 376 8.56 0.11 -11.66
C ILE A 376 8.43 1.63 -11.74
N GLN A 377 7.37 2.17 -11.15
CA GLN A 377 7.05 3.60 -11.12
C GLN A 377 7.32 4.17 -9.74
N ALA A 378 8.47 4.83 -9.55
CA ALA A 378 8.85 5.56 -8.33
C ALA A 378 8.69 4.78 -7.01
N ALA A 379 7.47 4.67 -6.48
CA ALA A 379 7.11 4.02 -5.23
C ALA A 379 6.37 2.68 -5.40
N SER A 380 6.02 2.23 -6.61
CA SER A 380 5.27 0.98 -6.85
C SER A 380 5.51 0.37 -8.22
N SER A 381 5.33 -0.94 -8.33
CA SER A 381 5.20 -1.61 -9.64
C SER A 381 3.79 -1.46 -10.18
N ALA A 382 3.64 -1.41 -11.51
CA ALA A 382 2.32 -1.38 -12.13
C ALA A 382 1.57 -2.73 -11.96
N ASP A 383 2.31 -3.84 -11.89
CA ASP A 383 1.78 -5.16 -11.55
C ASP A 383 2.28 -5.61 -10.16
N MET A 384 1.36 -6.06 -9.32
CA MET A 384 1.66 -6.54 -7.97
C MET A 384 2.47 -7.85 -7.98
N LEU A 385 2.39 -8.65 -9.04
CA LEU A 385 3.18 -9.88 -9.17
C LEU A 385 4.68 -9.60 -9.10
N ASP A 386 5.13 -8.46 -9.64
CA ASP A 386 6.53 -8.07 -9.56
C ASP A 386 7.00 -7.91 -8.11
N GLU A 387 6.24 -7.16 -7.30
CA GLU A 387 6.55 -6.93 -5.88
C GLU A 387 6.49 -8.23 -5.07
N LEU A 388 5.52 -9.09 -5.36
CA LEU A 388 5.35 -10.36 -4.68
C LEU A 388 6.53 -11.30 -4.94
N VAL A 389 6.94 -11.44 -6.21
CA VAL A 389 8.10 -12.28 -6.60
C VAL A 389 9.37 -11.74 -5.96
N LEU A 390 9.59 -10.43 -6.04
CA LEU A 390 10.75 -9.76 -5.46
C LEU A 390 10.84 -9.99 -3.94
N LEU A 391 9.75 -9.76 -3.20
CA LEU A 391 9.71 -9.99 -1.75
C LEU A 391 9.89 -11.46 -1.37
N ARG A 392 9.23 -12.38 -2.08
CA ARG A 392 9.36 -13.81 -1.81
C ARG A 392 10.78 -14.30 -2.05
N ALA A 393 11.41 -13.84 -3.13
CA ALA A 393 12.80 -14.17 -3.42
C ALA A 393 13.74 -13.58 -2.37
N THR A 394 13.53 -12.33 -1.94
CA THR A 394 14.28 -11.70 -0.85
C THR A 394 14.26 -12.56 0.42
N LEU A 395 13.08 -13.00 0.83
CA LEU A 395 12.91 -13.85 2.01
C LEU A 395 13.49 -15.25 1.80
N ALA A 396 13.38 -15.83 0.60
CA ALA A 396 13.96 -17.14 0.31
C ALA A 396 15.50 -17.10 0.27
N ALA A 397 16.09 -16.00 -0.21
CA ALA A 397 17.52 -15.87 -0.44
C ALA A 397 18.35 -16.04 0.85
N ILE A 398 17.81 -15.61 2.00
CA ILE A 398 18.46 -15.79 3.30
C ILE A 398 18.45 -17.24 3.82
N GLN A 399 17.63 -18.11 3.23
CA GLN A 399 17.58 -19.54 3.55
C GLN A 399 18.43 -20.38 2.59
N MET A 400 18.91 -19.78 1.49
CA MET A 400 19.72 -20.51 0.51
C MET A 400 21.08 -20.88 1.11
N PRO A 401 21.52 -22.14 0.98
CA PRO A 401 22.83 -22.57 1.46
C PRO A 401 23.93 -21.76 0.78
N VAL A 402 25.02 -21.52 1.51
CA VAL A 402 26.24 -20.92 0.95
C VAL A 402 26.86 -21.96 0.03
N THR A 403 26.74 -21.77 -1.29
CA THR A 403 27.35 -22.64 -2.31
C THR A 403 28.81 -22.31 -2.52
#